data_AF-A0A2T6FLU4-F1
#
_entry.id   AF-A0A2T6FLU4-F1
#
_cell.length_a   1.000
_cell.length_b   1.000
_cell.length_c   1.000
_cell.angle_alpha   90.00
_cell.angle_beta   90.00
_cell.angle_gamma   90.00
#
_symmetry.space_group_name_H-M   'P 1'
#
loop_
_entity.id
_entity.type
_entity.pdbx_description
1 polymer ?
#
loop_
_entity_poly.entity_id
_entity_poly.type
_entity_poly.pdbx_seq_one_letter_code
_entity_poly.pdbx_strand_id
1 'polypeptide(L)'
;MIKHLNNLTILFIALVYFSSGSVTAEDNSKALETIFSEDQKDRKIMTSGQAYDWESIAYRDEEREKAVRELIEKGKLQTGEDYYHAAMILQHGTSPEDHLLAHDLCVVAISKGEEKAKWLAAASLDRFLIGIGRNQRYGTQFRSDRSFNPPRLVPIDKDVPDALRIEMNVPTLKEARKVEKQMIKSFNENRNSNKK
;
A
#
# COMPACT_ATOMS: atom_id res chain seq x y z
N MET A 1 -50.58 -1.30 -68.96
CA MET A 1 -50.79 -1.26 -67.49
C MET A 1 -49.51 -1.70 -66.80
N ILE A 2 -48.71 -0.69 -66.40
CA ILE A 2 -47.83 -0.59 -65.21
C ILE A 2 -46.93 -1.79 -64.86
N LYS A 3 -45.63 -1.63 -65.15
CA LYS A 3 -44.50 -2.37 -64.55
C LYS A 3 -44.19 -1.73 -63.19
N HIS A 4 -44.12 -2.49 -62.11
CA HIS A 4 -43.54 -2.04 -60.84
C HIS A 4 -42.18 -2.73 -60.62
N LEU A 5 -41.10 -1.96 -60.74
CA LEU A 5 -39.80 -2.27 -60.16
C LEU A 5 -39.80 -1.75 -58.73
N ASN A 6 -39.53 -2.63 -57.76
CA ASN A 6 -39.28 -2.23 -56.37
C ASN A 6 -37.79 -1.90 -56.22
N ASN A 7 -37.50 -0.63 -55.94
CA ASN A 7 -36.16 -0.15 -55.60
C ASN A 7 -35.78 -0.62 -54.19
N LEU A 8 -34.81 -1.52 -54.10
CA LEU A 8 -34.19 -1.95 -52.84
C LEU A 8 -33.03 -0.98 -52.51
N THR A 9 -33.29 0.02 -51.68
CA THR A 9 -32.26 0.93 -51.18
C THR A 9 -31.48 0.23 -50.06
N ILE A 10 -30.30 -0.29 -50.36
CA ILE A 10 -29.37 -0.86 -49.36
C ILE A 10 -28.67 0.30 -48.67
N LEU A 11 -29.06 0.58 -47.43
CA LEU A 11 -28.42 1.56 -46.55
C LEU A 11 -27.12 0.94 -45.99
N PHE A 12 -25.97 1.31 -46.54
CA PHE A 12 -24.67 0.97 -45.96
C PHE A 12 -24.42 1.84 -44.72
N ILE A 13 -24.64 1.29 -43.53
CA ILE A 13 -24.17 1.90 -42.28
C ILE A 13 -22.67 1.61 -42.19
N ALA A 14 -21.85 2.62 -42.47
CA ALA A 14 -20.41 2.56 -42.23
C ALA A 14 -20.17 2.59 -40.72
N LEU A 15 -19.86 1.42 -40.15
CA LEU A 15 -19.41 1.31 -38.76
C LEU A 15 -18.00 1.89 -38.67
N VAL A 16 -17.88 3.13 -38.21
CA VAL A 16 -16.59 3.76 -37.91
C VAL A 16 -16.09 3.17 -36.59
N TYR A 17 -15.17 2.21 -36.66
CA TYR A 17 -14.45 1.73 -35.50
C TYR A 17 -13.43 2.78 -35.08
N PHE A 18 -13.75 3.53 -34.02
CA PHE A 18 -12.74 4.29 -33.28
C PHE A 18 -11.83 3.29 -32.56
N SER A 19 -10.62 3.10 -33.08
CA SER A 19 -9.53 2.41 -32.39
C SER A 19 -9.04 3.30 -31.25
N SER A 20 -9.68 3.23 -30.07
CA SER A 20 -9.03 3.69 -28.85
C SER A 20 -7.82 2.78 -28.60
N GLY A 21 -6.62 3.35 -28.57
CA GLY A 21 -5.41 2.61 -28.24
C GLY A 21 -5.63 1.89 -26.91
N SER A 22 -5.70 0.56 -26.92
CA SER A 22 -5.98 -0.22 -25.72
C SER A 22 -4.76 -0.21 -24.82
N VAL A 23 -4.85 0.46 -23.68
CA VAL A 23 -3.87 0.32 -22.59
C VAL A 23 -3.79 -1.16 -22.21
N THR A 24 -2.60 -1.74 -22.31
CA THR A 24 -2.39 -3.17 -22.09
C THR A 24 -2.25 -3.49 -20.60
N ALA A 25 -2.34 -4.77 -20.24
CA ALA A 25 -2.04 -5.25 -18.89
C ALA A 25 -0.61 -4.87 -18.44
N GLU A 26 0.34 -4.99 -19.37
CA GLU A 26 1.74 -4.65 -19.16
C GLU A 26 1.90 -3.17 -18.83
N ASP A 27 1.19 -2.29 -19.54
CA ASP A 27 1.23 -0.85 -19.28
C ASP A 27 0.72 -0.50 -17.87
N ASN A 28 -0.34 -1.17 -17.40
CA ASN A 28 -0.85 -0.95 -16.03
C ASN A 28 0.13 -1.43 -14.96
N SER A 29 0.74 -2.61 -15.17
CA SER A 29 1.71 -3.19 -14.25
C SER A 29 2.94 -2.28 -14.13
N LYS A 30 3.43 -1.77 -15.26
CA LYS A 30 4.54 -0.81 -15.31
C LYS A 30 4.20 0.54 -14.67
N ALA A 31 2.96 1.00 -14.81
CA ALA A 31 2.50 2.21 -14.13
C ALA A 31 2.51 2.02 -12.60
N LEU A 32 2.02 0.87 -12.10
CA LEU A 32 2.08 0.53 -10.68
C LEU A 32 3.51 0.41 -10.16
N GLU A 33 4.39 -0.27 -10.90
CA GLU A 33 5.82 -0.36 -10.56
C GLU A 33 6.45 1.03 -10.45
N THR A 34 6.14 1.93 -11.38
CA THR A 34 6.66 3.30 -11.37
C THR A 34 6.20 4.04 -10.11
N ILE A 35 4.89 4.04 -9.84
CA ILE A 35 4.28 4.65 -8.64
C ILE A 35 4.92 4.10 -7.36
N PHE A 36 5.04 2.77 -7.25
CA PHE A 36 5.68 2.12 -6.12
C PHE A 36 7.14 2.53 -5.97
N SER A 37 7.91 2.53 -7.06
CA SER A 37 9.33 2.87 -7.02
C SER A 37 9.57 4.30 -6.54
N GLU A 38 8.70 5.24 -6.91
CA GLU A 38 8.77 6.65 -6.50
C GLU A 38 8.41 6.83 -5.03
N ASP A 39 7.35 6.17 -4.57
CA ASP A 39 7.00 6.10 -3.15
C ASP A 39 8.16 5.57 -2.32
N GLN A 40 8.76 4.44 -2.73
CA GLN A 40 9.88 3.84 -1.99
C GLN A 40 11.16 4.68 -2.05
N LYS A 41 11.37 5.49 -3.11
CA LYS A 41 12.47 6.46 -3.16
C LYS A 41 12.30 7.54 -2.08
N ASP A 42 11.09 8.05 -1.90
CA ASP A 42 10.77 9.00 -0.82
C ASP A 42 11.10 8.40 0.56
N ARG A 43 10.82 7.10 0.76
CA ARG A 43 11.11 6.40 2.03
C ARG A 43 12.59 6.10 2.26
N LYS A 44 13.37 5.79 1.22
CA LYS A 44 14.83 5.54 1.37
C LYS A 44 15.58 6.78 1.82
N ILE A 45 15.18 7.95 1.33
CA ILE A 45 15.75 9.23 1.77
C ILE A 45 15.56 9.42 3.29
N MET A 46 14.51 8.84 3.91
CA MET A 46 14.28 8.90 5.36
C MET A 46 15.35 8.22 6.23
N THR A 47 16.24 7.44 5.63
CA THR A 47 17.34 6.77 6.35
C THR A 47 18.66 7.56 6.28
N SER A 48 18.73 8.67 5.55
CA SER A 48 19.96 9.45 5.30
C SER A 48 20.24 10.56 6.32
N GLY A 49 19.30 10.86 7.24
CA GLY A 49 19.47 11.89 8.27
C GLY A 49 19.31 13.33 7.78
N GLN A 50 18.82 13.54 6.55
CA GLN A 50 18.49 14.87 6.01
C GLN A 50 17.19 15.40 6.61
N ALA A 51 17.03 16.73 6.70
CA ALA A 51 15.76 17.34 7.08
C ALA A 51 14.69 17.01 6.02
N TYR A 52 13.53 16.55 6.46
CA TYR A 52 12.50 15.99 5.59
C TYR A 52 11.42 16.99 5.24
N ASP A 53 11.12 17.08 3.95
CA ASP A 53 9.96 17.82 3.44
C ASP A 53 8.73 16.90 3.45
N TRP A 54 8.15 16.74 4.64
CA TRP A 54 6.97 15.91 4.87
C TRP A 54 5.73 16.41 4.13
N GLU A 55 5.64 17.72 3.90
CA GLU A 55 4.54 18.34 3.17
C GLU A 55 4.57 17.90 1.70
N SER A 56 5.73 18.01 1.04
CA SER A 56 5.87 17.55 -0.33
C SER A 56 5.70 16.03 -0.47
N ILE A 57 6.14 15.24 0.52
CA ILE A 57 5.92 13.78 0.51
C ILE A 57 4.43 13.47 0.63
N ALA A 58 3.72 14.10 1.57
CA ALA A 58 2.29 13.89 1.77
C ALA A 58 1.48 14.24 0.50
N TYR A 59 1.83 15.35 -0.16
CA TYR A 59 1.22 15.72 -1.45
C TYR A 59 1.42 14.64 -2.53
N ARG A 60 2.64 14.09 -2.64
CA ARG A 60 2.90 12.99 -3.60
C ARG A 60 2.21 11.69 -3.21
N ASP A 61 2.07 11.41 -1.92
CA ASP A 61 1.35 10.23 -1.43
C ASP A 61 -0.13 10.30 -1.83
N GLU A 62 -0.78 11.46 -1.70
CA GLU A 62 -2.17 11.69 -2.13
C GLU A 62 -2.37 11.46 -3.63
N GLU A 63 -1.49 12.02 -4.47
CA GLU A 63 -1.57 11.84 -5.93
C GLU A 63 -1.37 10.37 -6.34
N ARG A 64 -0.43 9.67 -5.70
CA ARG A 64 -0.20 8.24 -5.93
C ARG A 64 -1.37 7.39 -5.48
N GLU A 65 -1.95 7.69 -4.33
CA GLU A 65 -3.14 7.01 -3.82
C GLU A 65 -4.29 7.13 -4.82
N LYS A 66 -4.56 8.34 -5.33
CA LYS A 66 -5.59 8.57 -6.34
C LYS A 66 -5.34 7.74 -7.60
N ALA A 67 -4.12 7.74 -8.13
CA ALA A 67 -3.76 6.97 -9.31
C ALA A 67 -3.94 5.46 -9.11
N VAL A 68 -3.56 4.92 -7.94
CA VAL A 68 -3.76 3.51 -7.59
C VAL A 68 -5.25 3.17 -7.49
N ARG A 69 -6.06 4.03 -6.87
CA ARG A 69 -7.52 3.81 -6.78
C ARG A 69 -8.18 3.72 -8.14
N GLU A 70 -7.80 4.59 -9.08
CA GLU A 70 -8.33 4.51 -10.44
C GLU A 70 -8.00 3.17 -11.12
N LEU A 71 -6.80 2.62 -10.90
CA LEU A 71 -6.40 1.32 -11.45
C LEU A 71 -7.18 0.17 -10.80
N ILE A 72 -7.44 0.26 -9.49
CA ILE A 72 -8.27 -0.71 -8.75
C ILE A 72 -9.71 -0.69 -9.28
N GLU A 73 -10.34 0.49 -9.36
CA GLU A 73 -11.73 0.66 -9.81
C GLU A 73 -11.93 0.18 -11.25
N LYS A 74 -10.95 0.39 -12.12
CA LYS A 74 -10.96 -0.08 -13.51
C LYS A 74 -10.58 -1.56 -13.67
N GLY A 75 -10.35 -2.28 -12.57
CA GLY A 75 -10.02 -3.71 -12.56
C GLY A 75 -8.69 -4.03 -13.25
N LYS A 76 -7.67 -3.19 -13.09
CA LYS A 76 -6.42 -3.26 -13.86
C LYS A 76 -5.29 -4.06 -13.22
N LEU A 77 -5.41 -4.43 -11.94
CA LEU A 77 -4.43 -5.26 -11.24
C LEU A 77 -4.56 -6.73 -11.68
N GLN A 78 -3.46 -7.41 -11.98
CA GLN A 78 -3.46 -8.78 -12.49
C GLN A 78 -2.54 -9.72 -11.72
N THR A 79 -1.30 -9.31 -11.48
CA THR A 79 -0.23 -10.11 -10.88
C THR A 79 -0.19 -9.91 -9.36
N GLY A 80 0.42 -10.84 -8.61
CA GLY A 80 0.61 -10.64 -7.17
C GLY A 80 1.39 -9.36 -6.85
N GLU A 81 2.34 -9.00 -7.71
CA GLU A 81 3.14 -7.77 -7.60
C GLU A 81 2.29 -6.51 -7.78
N ASP A 82 1.33 -6.48 -8.72
CA ASP A 82 0.40 -5.35 -8.89
C ASP A 82 -0.39 -5.07 -7.60
N TYR A 83 -0.94 -6.13 -7.01
CA TYR A 83 -1.70 -6.04 -5.75
C TYR A 83 -0.80 -5.61 -4.58
N TYR A 84 0.43 -6.12 -4.51
CA TYR A 84 1.39 -5.70 -3.50
C TYR A 84 1.80 -4.23 -3.64
N HIS A 85 2.09 -3.77 -4.86
CA HIS A 85 2.41 -2.38 -5.14
C HIS A 85 1.26 -1.45 -4.75
N ALA A 86 0.04 -1.77 -5.16
CA ALA A 86 -1.14 -1.00 -4.78
C ALA A 86 -1.34 -0.98 -3.25
N ALA A 87 -1.16 -2.12 -2.57
CA ALA A 87 -1.26 -2.22 -1.12
C ALA A 87 -0.20 -1.36 -0.41
N MET A 88 1.02 -1.29 -0.93
CA MET A 88 2.08 -0.47 -0.33
C MET A 88 1.77 1.03 -0.41
N ILE A 89 1.15 1.49 -1.50
CA ILE A 89 0.73 2.89 -1.61
C ILE A 89 -0.38 3.19 -0.59
N LEU A 90 -1.41 2.34 -0.52
CA LEU A 90 -2.51 2.52 0.44
C LEU A 90 -2.07 2.33 1.90
N GLN A 91 -0.98 1.59 2.15
CA GLN A 91 -0.37 1.48 3.47
C GLN A 91 0.08 2.85 4.01
N HIS A 92 0.42 3.79 3.13
CA HIS A 92 0.79 5.16 3.45
C HIS A 92 -0.40 6.13 3.47
N GLY A 93 -1.62 5.65 3.15
CA GLY A 93 -2.85 6.39 3.30
C GLY A 93 -3.10 6.81 4.76
N THR A 94 -4.00 7.77 4.94
CA THR A 94 -4.21 8.43 6.25
C THR A 94 -5.42 7.90 7.00
N SER A 95 -6.33 7.20 6.34
CA SER A 95 -7.55 6.66 6.94
C SER A 95 -7.42 5.18 7.32
N PRO A 96 -8.17 4.70 8.34
CA PRO A 96 -8.26 3.27 8.63
C PRO A 96 -8.74 2.46 7.42
N GLU A 97 -9.63 3.01 6.60
CA GLU A 97 -10.18 2.36 5.41
C GLU A 97 -9.09 2.09 4.36
N ASP A 98 -8.10 2.97 4.24
CA ASP A 98 -6.94 2.76 3.35
C ASP A 98 -6.12 1.56 3.81
N HIS A 99 -5.92 1.43 5.12
CA HIS A 99 -5.17 0.32 5.71
C HIS A 99 -5.94 -1.00 5.58
N LEU A 100 -7.27 -0.97 5.69
CA LEU A 100 -8.09 -2.15 5.46
C LEU A 100 -8.07 -2.59 4.00
N LEU A 101 -8.20 -1.65 3.06
CA LEU A 101 -8.07 -1.97 1.63
C LEU A 101 -6.66 -2.49 1.29
N ALA A 102 -5.61 -1.91 1.87
CA ALA A 102 -4.26 -2.42 1.74
C ALA A 102 -4.13 -3.87 2.25
N HIS A 103 -4.79 -4.22 3.36
CA HIS A 103 -4.85 -5.60 3.84
C HIS A 103 -5.50 -6.54 2.83
N ASP A 104 -6.68 -6.18 2.30
CA ASP A 104 -7.41 -7.01 1.33
C ASP A 104 -6.59 -7.25 0.05
N LEU A 105 -5.92 -6.20 -0.44
CA LEU A 105 -5.01 -6.31 -1.59
C LEU A 105 -3.84 -7.24 -1.29
N CYS A 106 -3.25 -7.18 -0.09
CA CYS A 106 -2.21 -8.13 0.29
C CYS A 106 -2.71 -9.57 0.35
N VAL A 107 -3.93 -9.83 0.81
CA VAL A 107 -4.51 -11.19 0.79
C VAL A 107 -4.58 -11.73 -0.63
N VAL A 108 -5.01 -10.90 -1.59
CA VAL A 108 -5.03 -11.27 -3.01
C VAL A 108 -3.60 -11.46 -3.55
N ALA A 109 -2.67 -10.58 -3.22
CA ALA A 109 -1.27 -10.69 -3.61
C ALA A 109 -0.63 -12.02 -3.16
N ILE A 110 -0.84 -12.40 -1.89
CA ILE A 110 -0.37 -13.67 -1.32
C ILE A 110 -0.99 -14.86 -2.07
N SER A 111 -2.30 -14.81 -2.34
CA SER A 111 -2.98 -15.88 -3.11
C SER A 111 -2.41 -16.06 -4.53
N LYS A 112 -1.74 -15.04 -5.06
CA LYS A 112 -1.06 -15.01 -6.35
C LYS A 112 0.45 -15.29 -6.25
N GLY A 113 0.95 -15.64 -5.07
CA GLY A 113 2.35 -16.02 -4.84
C GLY A 113 3.31 -14.88 -4.47
N GLU A 114 2.80 -13.68 -4.16
CA GLU A 114 3.64 -12.56 -3.73
C GLU A 114 3.94 -12.63 -2.23
N GLU A 115 5.06 -13.25 -1.88
CA GLU A 115 5.48 -13.49 -0.49
C GLU A 115 5.82 -12.20 0.28
N LYS A 116 6.23 -11.11 -0.39
CA LYS A 116 6.51 -9.82 0.28
C LYS A 116 5.24 -9.24 0.90
N ALA A 117 4.07 -9.58 0.36
CA ALA A 117 2.79 -9.11 0.86
C ALA A 117 2.40 -9.70 2.23
N LYS A 118 3.04 -10.79 2.69
CA LYS A 118 2.75 -11.39 3.99
C LYS A 118 2.97 -10.43 5.16
N TRP A 119 4.16 -9.81 5.22
CA TRP A 119 4.44 -8.83 6.28
C TRP A 119 3.52 -7.61 6.16
N LEU A 120 3.29 -7.16 4.93
CA LEU A 120 2.46 -5.99 4.67
C LEU A 120 1.00 -6.22 5.06
N ALA A 121 0.46 -7.43 4.85
CA ALA A 121 -0.90 -7.81 5.28
C ALA A 121 -1.06 -7.71 6.80
N ALA A 122 -0.06 -8.19 7.55
CA ALA A 122 -0.05 -8.07 9.01
C ALA A 122 0.07 -6.61 9.45
N ALA A 123 0.95 -5.84 8.78
CA ALA A 123 1.21 -4.46 9.12
C ALA A 123 0.03 -3.53 8.82
N SER A 124 -0.67 -3.73 7.72
CA SER A 124 -1.85 -2.96 7.32
C SER A 124 -3.04 -3.26 8.23
N LEU A 125 -3.27 -4.53 8.58
CA LEU A 125 -4.28 -4.90 9.57
C LEU A 125 -4.01 -4.26 10.93
N ASP A 126 -2.77 -4.30 11.42
CA ASP A 126 -2.41 -3.67 12.68
C ASP A 126 -2.66 -2.15 12.64
N ARG A 127 -2.38 -1.45 11.51
CA ARG A 127 -2.70 -0.02 11.37
C ARG A 127 -4.19 0.25 11.35
N PHE A 128 -4.97 -0.54 10.62
CA PHE A 128 -6.43 -0.46 10.61
C PHE A 128 -6.99 -0.58 12.02
N LEU A 129 -6.60 -1.63 12.76
CA LEU A 129 -7.06 -1.89 14.12
C LEU A 129 -6.76 -0.71 15.05
N ILE A 130 -5.53 -0.19 15.00
CA ILE A 130 -5.16 0.98 15.80
C ILE A 130 -5.96 2.22 15.37
N GLY A 131 -6.19 2.41 14.08
CA GLY A 131 -6.98 3.49 13.51
C GLY A 131 -8.42 3.51 14.05
N ILE A 132 -9.01 2.33 14.29
CA ILE A 132 -10.34 2.19 14.88
C ILE A 132 -10.33 2.02 16.42
N GLY A 133 -9.20 2.31 17.08
CA GLY A 133 -9.09 2.29 18.54
C GLY A 133 -8.92 0.91 19.18
N ARG A 134 -8.54 -0.11 18.41
CA ARG A 134 -8.21 -1.46 18.90
C ARG A 134 -6.71 -1.66 19.05
N ASN A 135 -6.34 -2.63 19.86
CA ASN A 135 -4.97 -3.12 19.93
C ASN A 135 -4.57 -3.78 18.61
N GLN A 136 -3.27 -3.71 18.31
CA GLN A 136 -2.71 -4.45 17.18
C GLN A 136 -2.62 -5.95 17.50
N ARG A 137 -2.49 -6.81 16.48
CA ARG A 137 -2.44 -8.27 16.62
C ARG A 137 -1.05 -8.84 16.42
N TYR A 138 -0.34 -8.35 15.40
CA TYR A 138 0.94 -8.92 14.99
C TYR A 138 2.13 -8.25 15.66
N GLY A 139 2.00 -6.98 16.06
CA GLY A 139 3.07 -6.24 16.75
C GLY A 139 3.99 -5.50 15.80
N THR A 140 3.48 -5.06 14.64
CA THR A 140 4.28 -4.38 13.62
C THR A 140 4.40 -2.87 13.84
N GLN A 141 3.52 -2.28 14.65
CA GLN A 141 3.39 -0.83 14.81
C GLN A 141 4.05 -0.33 16.09
N PHE A 142 4.87 0.71 15.92
CA PHE A 142 5.53 1.45 16.98
C PHE A 142 5.11 2.92 16.87
N ARG A 143 4.81 3.56 18.00
CA ARG A 143 4.42 4.98 18.03
C ARG A 143 5.12 5.70 19.17
N SER A 144 5.43 6.96 18.95
CA SER A 144 5.72 7.91 20.02
C SER A 144 4.42 8.63 20.38
N ASP A 145 4.08 8.66 21.67
CA ASP A 145 2.96 9.45 22.20
C ASP A 145 3.20 10.96 22.05
N ARG A 146 4.47 11.39 22.03
CA ARG A 146 4.91 12.77 21.76
C ARG A 146 6.27 12.77 21.05
N SER A 147 6.59 13.80 20.28
CA SER A 147 7.86 13.93 19.53
C SER A 147 9.12 13.83 20.40
N PHE A 148 9.01 14.14 21.69
CA PHE A 148 10.09 14.06 22.67
C PHE A 148 10.12 12.76 23.48
N ASN A 149 9.27 11.79 23.15
CA ASN A 149 9.26 10.47 23.77
C ASN A 149 9.73 9.40 22.77
N PRO A 150 10.44 8.37 23.25
CA PRO A 150 10.91 7.30 22.37
C PRO A 150 9.73 6.51 21.81
N PRO A 151 9.86 5.97 20.58
CA PRO A 151 8.87 5.06 20.02
C PRO A 151 8.71 3.82 20.90
N ARG A 152 7.46 3.39 21.08
CA ARG A 152 7.09 2.19 21.84
C ARG A 152 6.21 1.28 21.00
N LEU A 153 6.27 -0.02 21.29
CA LEU A 153 5.36 -0.98 20.67
C LEU A 153 3.93 -0.64 21.09
N VAL A 154 3.04 -0.43 20.13
CA VAL A 154 1.62 -0.14 20.42
C VAL A 154 0.99 -1.34 21.15
N PRO A 155 0.02 -1.16 22.08
CA PRO A 155 -0.61 -2.28 22.78
C PRO A 155 -1.07 -3.39 21.83
N ILE A 156 -0.78 -4.63 22.23
CA ILE A 156 -0.95 -5.83 21.41
C ILE A 156 -1.86 -6.84 22.10
N ASP A 157 -2.84 -7.37 21.35
CA ASP A 157 -3.61 -8.54 21.76
C ASP A 157 -2.73 -9.80 21.64
N LYS A 158 -2.59 -10.55 22.73
CA LYS A 158 -1.66 -11.69 22.82
C LYS A 158 -2.25 -12.99 22.25
N ASP A 159 -3.24 -12.89 21.39
CA ASP A 159 -4.00 -14.02 20.85
C ASP A 159 -3.34 -14.64 19.60
N VAL A 160 -2.49 -13.90 18.90
CA VAL A 160 -1.69 -14.45 17.79
C VAL A 160 -0.45 -15.16 18.34
N PRO A 161 -0.25 -16.47 18.08
CA PRO A 161 0.97 -17.19 18.42
C PRO A 161 2.14 -16.83 17.49
N ASP A 162 3.38 -17.00 17.98
CA ASP A 162 4.58 -16.67 17.19
C ASP A 162 4.72 -17.49 15.91
N ALA A 163 4.17 -18.71 15.85
CA ALA A 163 4.13 -19.50 14.62
C ALA A 163 3.36 -18.78 13.50
N LEU A 164 2.24 -18.13 13.81
CA LEU A 164 1.50 -17.32 12.83
C LEU A 164 2.22 -16.01 12.49
N ARG A 165 2.95 -15.41 13.44
CA ARG A 165 3.80 -14.23 13.12
C ARG A 165 4.86 -14.60 12.09
N ILE A 166 5.57 -15.70 12.32
CA ILE A 166 6.63 -16.18 11.43
C ILE A 166 6.06 -16.52 10.05
N GLU A 167 4.92 -17.21 9.97
CA GLU A 167 4.26 -17.49 8.69
C GLU A 167 3.93 -16.21 7.91
N MET A 168 3.56 -15.14 8.62
CA MET A 168 3.28 -13.83 8.02
C MET A 168 4.54 -12.98 7.82
N ASN A 169 5.75 -13.55 7.92
CA ASN A 169 7.03 -12.83 7.85
C ASN A 169 7.17 -11.70 8.90
N VAL A 170 6.46 -11.82 10.02
CA VAL A 170 6.55 -10.90 11.17
C VAL A 170 7.48 -11.51 12.24
N PRO A 171 8.38 -10.72 12.86
CA PRO A 171 9.18 -11.19 13.99
C PRO A 171 8.31 -11.69 15.15
N THR A 172 8.89 -12.55 16.00
CA THR A 172 8.22 -12.98 17.23
C THR A 172 7.94 -11.78 18.15
N LEU A 173 6.97 -11.93 19.07
CA LEU A 173 6.69 -10.85 20.04
C LEU A 173 7.90 -10.52 20.92
N LYS A 174 8.75 -11.53 21.20
CA LYS A 174 10.01 -11.33 21.93
C LYS A 174 10.99 -10.45 21.15
N GLU A 175 11.08 -10.64 19.84
CA GLU A 175 11.95 -9.85 18.96
C GLU A 175 11.41 -8.43 18.77
N ALA A 176 10.10 -8.25 18.59
CA ALA A 176 9.49 -6.92 18.51
C ALA A 176 9.78 -6.08 19.78
N ARG A 177 9.71 -6.70 20.97
CA ARG A 177 10.11 -6.05 22.24
C ARG A 177 11.61 -5.77 22.34
N LYS A 178 12.45 -6.55 21.67
CA LYS A 178 13.90 -6.27 21.58
C LYS A 178 14.13 -5.04 20.71
N VAL A 179 13.43 -4.93 19.58
CA VAL A 179 13.45 -3.75 18.70
C VAL A 179 12.98 -2.51 19.46
N GLU A 180 11.90 -2.59 20.23
CA GLU A 180 11.43 -1.48 21.09
C GLU A 180 12.54 -0.97 22.01
N LYS A 181 13.23 -1.89 22.72
CA LYS A 181 14.34 -1.51 23.62
C LYS A 181 15.49 -0.84 22.87
N GLN A 182 15.78 -1.27 21.65
CA GLN A 182 16.79 -0.64 20.80
C GLN A 182 16.37 0.76 20.36
N MET A 183 15.12 0.94 19.92
CA MET A 183 14.57 2.26 19.57
C MET A 183 14.64 3.24 20.74
N ILE A 184 14.27 2.80 21.95
CA ILE A 184 14.36 3.62 23.16
C ILE A 184 15.82 4.01 23.46
N LYS A 185 16.75 3.07 23.33
CA LYS A 185 18.18 3.33 23.55
C LYS A 185 18.70 4.38 22.55
N SER A 186 18.50 4.17 21.26
CA SER A 186 18.97 5.08 20.21
C SER A 186 18.34 6.46 20.31
N PHE A 187 17.05 6.55 20.65
CA PHE A 187 16.38 7.83 20.90
C PHE A 187 17.06 8.63 22.01
N ASN A 188 17.38 7.99 23.14
CA ASN A 188 18.03 8.65 24.27
C ASN A 188 19.46 9.08 23.95
N GLU A 189 20.20 8.26 23.20
CA GLU A 189 21.57 8.59 22.74
C GLU A 189 21.57 9.83 21.85
N ASN A 190 20.70 9.88 20.83
CA ASN A 190 20.57 11.02 19.92
C ASN A 190 20.11 12.30 20.64
N ARG A 191 19.25 12.18 21.65
CA ARG A 191 18.82 13.35 22.44
C ARG A 191 19.95 13.92 23.29
N ASN A 192 20.85 13.06 23.79
CA ASN A 192 21.98 13.50 24.60
C ASN A 192 23.11 14.11 23.75
N SER A 193 23.32 13.63 22.52
CA SER A 193 24.28 14.24 21.58
C SER A 193 23.87 15.65 21.17
N ASN A 194 22.58 15.90 20.96
CA ASN A 194 22.06 17.21 20.52
C ASN A 194 21.96 18.27 21.62
N LYS A 195 22.30 17.91 22.88
CA LYS A 195 22.35 18.86 24.02
C LYS A 195 23.77 19.37 24.32
N LYS A 196 24.79 18.82 23.67
CA LYS A 196 26.18 19.25 23.79
C LYS A 196 26.52 20.19 22.64
#